data_AF-A0A2T6AT92-F1
#
_entry.id   AF-A0A2T6AT92-F1
#
_cell.length_a   1.000
_cell.length_b   1.000
_cell.length_c   1.000
_cell.angle_alpha   90.00
_cell.angle_beta   90.00
_cell.angle_gamma   90.00
#
_symmetry.space_group_name_H-M   'P 1'
#
loop_
_entity.id
_entity.type
_entity.pdbx_description
1 polymer ?
#
loop_
_entity_poly.entity_id
_entity_poly.type
_entity_poly.pdbx_seq_one_letter_code
_entity_poly.pdbx_strand_id
1 'polypeptide(L)'
;MDTRVVSTIRNTLDKPDTKAVLTEPGTRHGRLTVSGRNALGNVVLRCDCGETIRLSSGQVMSGKHYQCESCDKWDRKTPAHRLVGTQAYKSLASRGYGARDRCLNASHQSYPSYGGRDIRFNFDDIEHYIQYMAPAVMTCGTDGQVDRIDNEGNYEPGNLRIISAKHNGRNRRSTILIDGVPLGEVCEKFGFNPTDDLSIYRRISERVRYRIGSGGLVDVAFLEETIKSARITPVTAVSKPRAKRQPVVVCGRTLRDILDEVGFGGNKAVYNSTRMRISYHLNQGVTGISVEMVRSWAVNYANTRGLQPGAPVSGDS
;
A
#
# COMPACT_ATOMS: atom_id res chain seq x y z
N MET A 1 6.57 47.81 30.27
CA MET A 1 7.36 48.22 29.09
C MET A 1 6.89 47.40 27.93
N ASP A 2 6.20 48.04 26.99
CA ASP A 2 5.57 47.44 25.81
C ASP A 2 6.64 47.09 24.77
N THR A 3 6.88 45.81 24.52
CA THR A 3 7.87 45.36 23.52
C THR A 3 7.18 45.22 22.17
N ARG A 4 7.23 46.28 21.35
CA ARG A 4 6.77 46.23 19.94
C ARG A 4 7.76 45.44 19.09
N VAL A 5 7.28 44.46 18.34
CA VAL A 5 8.05 43.65 17.38
C VAL A 5 8.41 44.52 16.17
N VAL A 6 9.71 44.70 15.90
CA VAL A 6 10.22 45.71 14.95
C VAL A 6 10.53 45.16 13.55
N SER A 7 10.47 43.85 13.32
CA SER A 7 10.56 43.28 11.97
C SER A 7 10.12 41.82 11.89
N THR A 8 9.55 41.43 10.75
CA THR A 8 9.21 40.05 10.41
C THR A 8 10.02 39.65 9.17
N ILE A 9 11.02 38.76 9.35
CA ILE A 9 11.78 38.20 8.23
C ILE A 9 10.96 37.05 7.66
N ARG A 10 10.48 37.18 6.41
CA ARG A 10 9.84 36.09 5.68
C ARG A 10 10.93 35.16 5.15
N ASN A 11 10.89 33.89 5.55
CA ASN A 11 11.81 32.87 5.06
C ASN A 11 11.23 32.25 3.77
N THR A 12 11.87 32.52 2.64
CA THR A 12 11.50 32.09 1.28
C THR A 12 12.15 30.77 0.90
N LEU A 13 11.92 29.71 1.67
CA LEU A 13 12.35 28.36 1.32
C LEU A 13 11.13 27.46 1.17
N ASP A 14 10.64 27.36 -0.06
CA ASP A 14 9.67 26.36 -0.50
C ASP A 14 10.28 24.96 -0.35
N LYS A 15 10.02 24.33 0.80
CA LYS A 15 10.04 22.87 0.95
C LYS A 15 8.61 22.41 1.19
N PRO A 16 8.01 21.63 0.28
CA PRO A 16 6.70 21.06 0.53
C PRO A 16 6.88 19.94 1.57
N ASP A 17 6.43 20.17 2.79
CA ASP A 17 6.61 19.23 3.88
C ASP A 17 5.34 19.16 4.72
N THR A 18 4.90 17.94 5.01
CA THR A 18 3.90 17.54 6.03
C THR A 18 4.16 18.18 7.42
N LYS A 19 5.33 18.81 7.61
CA LYS A 19 5.75 19.57 8.79
C LYS A 19 5.01 20.90 8.99
N ALA A 20 4.39 21.46 7.95
CA ALA A 20 3.69 22.75 8.05
C ALA A 20 2.50 22.64 9.01
N VAL A 21 1.57 21.71 8.74
CA VAL A 21 0.29 21.56 9.45
C VAL A 21 0.44 21.33 10.96
N LEU A 22 1.50 20.65 11.41
CA LEU A 22 1.71 20.37 12.84
C LEU A 22 2.36 21.53 13.60
N THR A 23 2.90 22.51 12.88
CA THR A 23 3.59 23.68 13.44
C THR A 23 2.91 25.00 13.06
N GLU A 24 1.68 24.92 12.55
CA GLU A 24 0.86 26.07 12.20
C GLU A 24 0.26 26.74 13.45
N PRO A 25 0.22 28.09 13.50
CA PRO A 25 -0.45 28.82 14.59
C PRO A 25 -1.86 28.30 14.87
N GLY A 26 -2.22 28.18 16.14
CA GLY A 26 -3.48 27.63 16.60
C GLY A 26 -3.50 26.10 16.74
N THR A 27 -2.52 25.39 16.17
CA THR A 27 -2.44 23.93 16.34
C THR A 27 -2.20 23.55 17.80
N ARG A 28 -3.03 22.67 18.35
CA ARG A 28 -2.94 22.18 19.73
C ARG A 28 -2.21 20.84 19.84
N HIS A 29 -1.45 20.69 20.92
CA HIS A 29 -0.66 19.51 21.30
C HIS A 29 -0.78 19.30 22.82
N GLY A 30 -1.84 18.62 23.26
CA GLY A 30 -2.15 18.49 24.68
C GLY A 30 -2.50 19.84 25.30
N ARG A 31 -1.69 20.29 26.27
CA ARG A 31 -1.84 21.60 26.92
C ARG A 31 -1.12 22.72 26.20
N LEU A 32 -0.46 22.44 25.09
CA LEU A 32 0.37 23.40 24.34
C LEU A 32 -0.34 23.83 23.06
N THR A 33 -0.40 25.12 22.79
CA THR A 33 -0.95 25.68 21.55
C THR A 33 0.14 26.43 20.80
N VAL A 34 0.31 26.16 19.51
CA VAL A 34 1.32 26.85 18.69
C VAL A 34 0.94 28.31 18.50
N SER A 35 1.83 29.22 18.89
CA SER A 35 1.67 30.66 18.67
C SER A 35 2.33 31.13 17.36
N GLY A 36 3.37 30.41 16.90
CA GLY A 36 4.10 30.74 15.68
C GLY A 36 5.53 30.23 15.70
N ARG A 37 6.41 30.85 14.92
CA ARG A 37 7.86 30.57 14.91
C ARG A 37 8.65 31.81 15.33
N ASN A 38 9.74 31.61 16.07
CA ASN A 38 10.67 32.69 16.39
C ASN A 38 11.71 32.91 15.28
N ALA A 39 12.56 33.93 15.43
CA ALA A 39 13.61 34.27 14.45
C ALA A 39 14.62 33.13 14.20
N LEU A 40 14.77 32.21 15.16
CA LEU A 40 15.65 31.04 15.05
C LEU A 40 14.95 29.84 14.39
N GLY A 41 13.72 30.00 13.91
CA GLY A 41 12.92 28.95 13.27
C GLY A 41 12.31 27.93 14.24
N ASN A 42 12.45 28.12 15.56
CA ASN A 42 11.82 27.26 16.56
C ASN A 42 10.32 27.58 16.67
N VAL A 43 9.53 26.56 16.96
CA VAL A 43 8.10 26.68 17.23
C VAL A 43 7.91 27.24 18.64
N VAL A 44 7.16 28.32 18.74
CA VAL A 44 6.77 28.96 20.01
C VAL A 44 5.38 28.45 20.38
N LEU A 45 5.22 27.96 21.61
CA LEU A 45 3.96 27.41 22.10
C LEU A 45 3.57 28.04 23.43
N ARG A 46 2.27 28.27 23.60
CA ARG A 46 1.67 28.70 24.86
C ARG A 46 1.02 27.52 25.56
N CYS A 47 1.41 27.28 26.80
CA CYS A 47 0.77 26.27 27.63
C CYS A 47 -0.50 26.82 28.27
N ASP A 48 -1.47 25.95 28.58
CA ASP A 48 -2.65 26.29 29.39
C ASP A 48 -2.27 26.86 30.77
N CYS A 49 -1.06 26.55 31.27
CA CYS A 49 -0.50 27.12 32.51
C CYS A 49 -0.14 28.62 32.37
N GLY A 50 -0.18 29.17 31.17
CA GLY A 50 0.23 30.54 30.84
C GLY A 50 1.68 30.68 30.36
N GLU A 51 2.52 29.69 30.65
CA GLU A 51 3.94 29.67 30.26
C GLU A 51 4.13 29.62 28.74
N THR A 52 5.17 30.29 28.26
CA THR A 52 5.56 30.25 26.83
C THR A 52 6.83 29.45 26.67
N ILE A 53 6.77 28.38 25.87
CA ILE A 53 7.91 27.49 25.63
C ILE A 53 8.36 27.55 24.16
N ARG A 54 9.60 27.12 23.93
CA ARG A 54 10.19 26.98 22.60
C ARG A 54 10.58 25.52 22.33
N LEU A 55 10.13 24.98 21.20
CA LEU A 55 10.47 23.63 20.76
C LEU A 55 10.98 23.67 19.32
N SER A 56 11.94 22.81 19.00
CA SER A 56 12.27 22.55 17.59
C SER A 56 11.09 21.85 16.90
N SER A 57 10.98 21.96 15.57
CA SER A 57 9.95 21.21 14.83
C SER A 57 10.01 19.71 15.13
N GLY A 58 11.22 19.12 15.22
CA GLY A 58 11.38 17.71 15.57
C GLY A 58 10.80 17.33 16.94
N GLN A 59 10.92 18.21 17.94
CA GLN A 59 10.34 17.99 19.26
C GLN A 59 8.82 18.03 19.25
N VAL A 60 8.22 18.96 18.52
CA VAL A 60 6.76 19.02 18.32
C VAL A 60 6.27 17.73 17.65
N MET A 61 6.92 17.32 16.56
CA MET A 61 6.57 16.10 15.83
C MET A 61 6.70 14.83 16.66
N SER A 62 7.60 14.81 17.65
CA SER A 62 7.76 13.66 18.53
C SER A 62 6.56 13.44 19.45
N GLY A 63 5.74 14.47 19.69
CA GLY A 63 4.60 14.45 20.60
C GLY A 63 4.96 14.22 22.08
N LYS A 64 6.26 14.21 22.44
CA LYS A 64 6.70 13.99 23.84
C LYS A 64 6.46 15.19 24.74
N HIS A 65 6.34 16.38 24.15
CA HIS A 65 6.04 17.62 24.87
C HIS A 65 4.55 17.92 24.72
N TYR A 66 3.80 17.75 25.79
CA TYR A 66 2.35 18.00 25.87
C TYR A 66 1.96 19.01 26.95
N GLN A 67 2.94 19.53 27.70
CA GLN A 67 2.77 20.60 28.70
C GLN A 67 4.09 21.36 28.92
N CYS A 68 4.00 22.52 29.58
CA CYS A 68 5.16 23.26 30.09
C CYS A 68 5.91 22.41 31.13
N GLU A 69 7.24 22.52 31.21
CA GLU A 69 8.02 21.79 32.24
C GLU A 69 7.66 22.24 33.66
N SER A 70 7.16 23.47 33.79
CA SER A 70 6.66 24.04 35.05
C SER A 70 5.28 23.50 35.47
N CYS A 71 4.55 22.80 34.60
CA CYS A 71 3.38 22.03 35.02
C CYS A 71 3.83 20.79 35.79
N ASP A 72 3.06 20.42 36.81
CA ASP A 72 3.26 19.29 37.74
C ASP A 72 3.89 18.03 37.10
N LYS A 73 4.72 17.30 37.88
CA LYS A 73 5.50 16.09 37.52
C LYS A 73 5.60 15.85 36.01
N TRP A 74 6.51 16.59 35.36
CA TRP A 74 6.79 16.42 33.94
C TRP A 74 7.26 14.99 33.64
N ASP A 75 6.34 14.20 33.09
CA ASP A 75 6.65 12.89 32.50
C ASP A 75 6.91 13.10 31.01
N ARG A 76 7.96 12.46 30.48
CA ARG A 76 8.26 12.48 29.03
C ARG A 76 7.22 11.73 28.19
N LYS A 77 6.28 11.03 28.83
CA LYS A 77 5.15 10.33 28.19
C LYS A 77 3.84 11.08 28.47
N THR A 78 3.03 11.23 27.43
CA THR A 78 1.68 11.80 27.56
C THR A 78 0.75 10.89 28.37
N PRO A 79 -0.35 11.40 28.95
CA PRO A 79 -1.39 10.57 29.57
C PRO A 79 -1.84 9.39 28.69
N ALA A 80 -2.11 9.62 27.40
CA ALA A 80 -2.51 8.59 26.45
C ALA A 80 -1.39 7.58 26.22
N HIS A 81 -0.13 8.03 26.11
CA HIS A 81 1.02 7.13 25.98
C HIS A 81 1.15 6.22 27.21
N ARG A 82 0.90 6.74 28.42
CA ARG A 82 0.88 5.91 29.64
C ARG A 82 -0.29 4.93 29.64
N LEU A 83 -1.46 5.35 29.17
CA LEU A 83 -2.68 4.54 29.12
C LEU A 83 -2.52 3.32 28.22
N VAL A 84 -2.05 3.50 26.97
CA VAL A 84 -2.02 2.42 25.96
C VAL A 84 -0.64 1.76 25.81
N GLY A 85 0.39 2.33 26.41
CA GLY A 85 1.77 1.88 26.25
C GLY A 85 2.41 2.27 24.91
N THR A 86 3.72 2.05 24.78
CA THR A 86 4.52 2.61 23.67
C THR A 86 4.12 2.14 22.29
N GLN A 87 3.79 0.85 22.13
CA GLN A 87 3.51 0.30 20.80
C GLN A 87 2.15 0.78 20.27
N ALA A 88 1.11 0.72 21.11
CA ALA A 88 -0.21 1.19 20.75
C ALA A 88 -0.24 2.71 20.54
N TYR A 89 0.48 3.47 21.38
CA TYR A 89 0.58 4.93 21.22
C TYR A 89 1.17 5.30 19.86
N LYS A 90 2.29 4.71 19.45
CA LYS A 90 2.91 4.97 18.14
C LYS A 90 1.94 4.63 16.99
N SER A 91 1.26 3.50 17.09
CA SER A 91 0.29 3.05 16.09
C SER A 91 -0.88 4.03 15.95
N LEU A 92 -1.52 4.40 17.08
CA LEU A 92 -2.65 5.32 17.09
C LEU A 92 -2.24 6.74 16.69
N ALA A 93 -1.11 7.26 17.19
CA ALA A 93 -0.62 8.58 16.84
C ALA A 93 -0.40 8.71 15.33
N SER A 94 0.28 7.74 14.71
CA SER A 94 0.51 7.74 13.26
C SER A 94 -0.80 7.78 12.47
N ARG A 95 -1.81 7.01 12.89
CA ARG A 95 -3.13 6.97 12.24
C ARG A 95 -3.92 8.27 12.42
N GLY A 96 -3.89 8.83 13.63
CA GLY A 96 -4.52 10.10 13.95
C GLY A 96 -3.93 11.25 13.13
N TYR A 97 -2.60 11.34 13.07
CA TYR A 97 -1.92 12.32 12.21
C TYR A 97 -2.28 12.12 10.74
N GLY A 98 -2.29 10.89 10.23
CA GLY A 98 -2.70 10.60 8.85
C GLY A 98 -4.19 10.92 8.57
N ALA A 99 -5.08 10.75 9.54
CA ALA A 99 -6.48 11.18 9.41
C ALA A 99 -6.60 12.71 9.35
N ARG A 100 -5.91 13.41 10.26
CA ARG A 100 -5.88 14.87 10.30
C ARG A 100 -5.29 15.47 9.02
N ASP A 101 -4.17 14.93 8.54
CA ASP A 101 -3.50 15.40 7.33
C ASP A 101 -4.39 15.24 6.09
N ARG A 102 -5.07 14.10 5.93
CA ARG A 102 -6.05 13.90 4.84
C ARG A 102 -7.20 14.91 4.85
N CYS A 103 -7.60 15.41 6.02
CA CYS A 103 -8.70 16.35 6.16
C CYS A 103 -8.24 17.82 5.98
N LEU A 104 -7.04 18.18 6.43
CA LEU A 104 -6.61 19.58 6.52
C LEU A 104 -5.54 19.99 5.50
N ASN A 105 -4.76 19.05 4.98
CA ASN A 105 -3.65 19.35 4.09
C ASN A 105 -4.07 19.23 2.62
N ALA A 106 -4.33 20.37 1.99
CA ALA A 106 -4.74 20.44 0.57
C ALA A 106 -3.72 19.78 -0.39
N SER A 107 -2.45 19.69 0.01
CA SER A 107 -1.38 19.06 -0.79
C SER A 107 -1.33 17.53 -0.61
N HIS A 108 -2.07 16.96 0.34
CA HIS A 108 -2.08 15.52 0.56
C HIS A 108 -2.82 14.80 -0.57
N GLN A 109 -2.26 13.70 -1.11
CA GLN A 109 -2.82 12.98 -2.26
C GLN A 109 -4.29 12.59 -2.09
N SER A 110 -4.70 12.21 -0.87
CA SER A 110 -6.08 11.84 -0.58
C SER A 110 -6.99 13.02 -0.23
N TYR A 111 -6.49 14.26 -0.10
CA TYR A 111 -7.30 15.42 0.29
C TYR A 111 -8.59 15.58 -0.54
N PRO A 112 -8.59 15.42 -1.88
CA PRO A 112 -9.82 15.53 -2.68
C PRO A 112 -10.94 14.57 -2.24
N SER A 113 -10.59 13.39 -1.70
CA SER A 113 -11.56 12.40 -1.20
C SER A 113 -11.97 12.61 0.26
N TYR A 114 -11.30 13.51 0.99
CA TYR A 114 -11.53 13.78 2.40
C TYR A 114 -11.80 15.27 2.62
N GLY A 115 -10.78 16.09 2.88
CA GLY A 115 -10.95 17.52 3.11
C GLY A 115 -11.66 18.26 1.97
N GLY A 116 -11.45 17.83 0.72
CA GLY A 116 -12.16 18.35 -0.46
C GLY A 116 -13.65 18.01 -0.52
N ARG A 117 -14.14 17.11 0.36
CA ARG A 117 -15.56 16.76 0.55
C ARG A 117 -16.10 17.29 1.89
N ASP A 118 -15.43 18.26 2.50
CA ASP A 118 -15.75 18.80 3.82
C ASP A 118 -15.70 17.79 4.98
N ILE A 119 -15.02 16.65 4.81
CA ILE A 119 -14.77 15.70 5.90
C ILE A 119 -13.72 16.29 6.84
N ARG A 120 -14.07 16.40 8.12
CA ARG A 120 -13.24 17.03 9.16
C ARG A 120 -12.64 16.02 10.13
N PHE A 121 -11.57 16.46 10.79
CA PHE A 121 -10.99 15.80 11.95
C PHE A 121 -11.46 16.52 13.22
N ASN A 122 -12.55 16.03 13.83
CA ASN A 122 -13.21 16.64 14.98
C ASN A 122 -12.67 16.07 16.29
N PHE A 123 -11.35 16.05 16.43
CA PHE A 123 -10.68 15.88 17.73
C PHE A 123 -9.79 17.10 17.94
N ASP A 124 -9.75 17.62 19.17
CA ASP A 124 -8.99 18.83 19.48
C ASP A 124 -7.50 18.68 19.17
N ASP A 125 -6.96 17.49 19.44
CA ASP A 125 -5.60 17.09 19.13
C ASP A 125 -5.46 15.56 19.05
N ILE A 126 -4.23 15.10 18.83
CA ILE A 126 -3.92 13.66 18.78
C ILE A 126 -4.04 13.00 20.14
N GLU A 127 -3.83 13.73 21.23
CA GLU A 127 -3.96 13.18 22.58
C GLU A 127 -5.42 12.79 22.84
N HIS A 128 -6.37 13.68 22.52
CA HIS A 128 -7.81 13.41 22.58
C HIS A 128 -8.19 12.22 21.67
N TYR A 129 -7.70 12.18 20.43
CA TYR A 129 -7.93 11.05 19.53
C TYR A 129 -7.44 9.71 20.11
N ILE A 130 -6.23 9.64 20.67
CA ILE A 130 -5.68 8.39 21.21
C ILE A 130 -6.46 7.96 22.45
N GLN A 131 -6.83 8.89 23.33
CA GLN A 131 -7.65 8.59 24.51
C GLN A 131 -9.01 8.00 24.10
N TYR A 132 -9.66 8.59 23.10
CA TYR A 132 -10.91 8.06 22.55
C TYR A 132 -10.74 6.65 21.95
N MET A 133 -9.64 6.39 21.24
CA MET A 133 -9.37 5.09 20.60
C MET A 133 -8.77 4.04 21.54
N ALA A 134 -8.41 4.41 22.78
CA ALA A 134 -7.73 3.53 23.73
C ALA A 134 -8.53 2.25 24.05
N PRO A 135 -9.84 2.30 24.36
CA PRO A 135 -10.60 1.06 24.60
C PRO A 135 -10.57 0.13 23.38
N ALA A 136 -10.76 0.68 22.18
CA ALA A 136 -10.80 -0.10 20.95
C ALA A 136 -9.46 -0.79 20.63
N VAL A 137 -8.33 -0.13 20.86
CA VAL A 137 -6.99 -0.72 20.58
C VAL A 137 -6.63 -1.78 21.62
N MET A 138 -7.08 -1.63 22.87
CA MET A 138 -6.88 -2.63 23.91
C MET A 138 -7.64 -3.92 23.63
N THR A 139 -8.81 -3.84 22.99
CA THR A 139 -9.58 -5.02 22.58
C THR A 139 -9.10 -5.61 21.25
N CYS A 140 -8.83 -4.78 20.24
CA CYS A 140 -8.57 -5.25 18.87
C CYS A 140 -7.10 -5.47 18.54
N GLY A 141 -6.18 -5.03 19.42
CA GLY A 141 -4.75 -5.07 19.16
C GLY A 141 -4.25 -3.92 18.28
N THR A 142 -2.93 -3.78 18.22
CA THR A 142 -2.26 -2.68 17.50
C THR A 142 -2.26 -2.85 15.97
N ASP A 143 -2.65 -4.01 15.47
CA ASP A 143 -2.72 -4.42 14.06
C ASP A 143 -4.08 -4.17 13.41
N GLY A 144 -5.14 -3.94 14.20
CA GLY A 144 -6.44 -3.54 13.69
C GLY A 144 -6.38 -2.22 12.91
N GLN A 145 -7.24 -2.03 11.90
CA GLN A 145 -7.34 -0.83 11.08
C GLN A 145 -8.40 0.12 11.60
N VAL A 146 -8.13 1.43 11.55
CA VAL A 146 -9.12 2.46 11.91
C VAL A 146 -10.04 2.67 10.72
N ASP A 147 -11.33 2.59 10.97
CA ASP A 147 -12.38 2.73 9.97
C ASP A 147 -13.44 3.73 10.46
N ARG A 148 -14.08 4.44 9.52
CA ARG A 148 -15.26 5.26 9.82
C ARG A 148 -16.51 4.40 9.75
N ILE A 149 -17.41 4.51 10.72
CA ILE A 149 -18.65 3.72 10.74
C ILE A 149 -19.55 4.16 9.58
N ASP A 150 -19.73 5.47 9.47
CA ASP A 150 -20.27 6.17 8.31
C ASP A 150 -19.12 6.79 7.51
N ASN A 151 -18.93 6.29 6.28
CA ASN A 151 -17.90 6.76 5.36
C ASN A 151 -18.09 8.19 4.87
N GLU A 152 -19.31 8.72 4.98
CA GLU A 152 -19.64 10.09 4.61
C GLU A 152 -19.46 11.06 5.80
N GLY A 153 -19.37 10.54 7.02
CA GLY A 153 -19.19 11.33 8.25
C GLY A 153 -17.73 11.72 8.57
N ASN A 154 -17.56 12.56 9.60
CA ASN A 154 -16.26 13.08 10.05
C ASN A 154 -15.43 12.03 10.81
N TYR A 155 -14.14 12.32 11.03
CA TYR A 155 -13.39 11.64 12.09
C TYR A 155 -13.79 12.25 13.42
N GLU A 156 -14.70 11.60 14.15
CA GLU A 156 -15.26 12.13 15.40
C GLU A 156 -15.68 11.01 16.36
N PRO A 157 -15.84 11.30 17.66
CA PRO A 157 -16.44 10.38 18.60
C PRO A 157 -17.78 9.85 18.09
N GLY A 158 -17.98 8.53 18.15
CA GLY A 158 -19.17 7.86 17.63
C GLY A 158 -19.09 7.46 16.15
N ASN A 159 -18.19 8.03 15.34
CA ASN A 159 -18.02 7.64 13.94
C ASN A 159 -16.72 6.87 13.64
N LEU A 160 -15.98 6.44 14.66
CA LEU A 160 -14.74 5.68 14.49
C LEU A 160 -14.77 4.33 15.19
N ARG A 161 -14.16 3.33 14.55
CA ARG A 161 -13.94 2.00 15.12
C ARG A 161 -12.56 1.46 14.72
N ILE A 162 -12.06 0.50 15.49
CA ILE A 162 -10.93 -0.35 15.06
C ILE A 162 -11.49 -1.69 14.63
N ILE A 163 -11.13 -2.10 13.42
CA ILE A 163 -11.53 -3.36 12.83
C ILE A 163 -10.29 -4.24 12.70
N SER A 164 -10.34 -5.49 13.17
CA SER A 164 -9.24 -6.42 12.91
C SER A 164 -9.03 -6.61 11.40
N ALA A 165 -7.80 -6.85 10.95
CA ALA A 165 -7.54 -7.14 9.54
C ALA A 165 -8.41 -8.31 9.02
N LYS A 166 -8.74 -9.26 9.90
CA LYS A 166 -9.67 -10.37 9.66
C LYS A 166 -11.08 -9.88 9.32
N HIS A 167 -11.63 -8.95 10.12
CA HIS A 167 -12.98 -8.43 9.89
C HIS A 167 -13.03 -7.50 8.66
N ASN A 168 -12.02 -6.65 8.44
CA ASN A 168 -11.97 -5.83 7.22
C ASN A 168 -11.82 -6.70 5.97
N GLY A 169 -11.00 -7.75 6.03
CA GLY A 169 -10.84 -8.73 4.94
C GLY A 169 -12.15 -9.42 4.56
N ARG A 170 -13.01 -9.73 5.54
CA ARG A 170 -14.33 -10.34 5.32
C ARG A 170 -15.31 -9.39 4.63
N ASN A 171 -15.21 -8.08 4.84
CA ASN A 171 -16.14 -7.09 4.27
C ASN A 171 -15.71 -6.53 2.89
N ARG A 172 -14.65 -7.08 2.28
CA ARG A 172 -14.22 -6.63 0.94
C ARG A 172 -15.19 -7.09 -0.13
N ARG A 173 -15.38 -6.26 -1.18
CA ARG A 173 -16.16 -6.63 -2.38
C ARG A 173 -15.67 -7.90 -3.08
N SER A 174 -14.39 -8.24 -2.91
CA SER A 174 -13.79 -9.46 -3.47
C SER A 174 -13.98 -10.71 -2.58
N THR A 175 -14.61 -10.57 -1.41
CA THR A 175 -14.93 -11.71 -0.55
C THR A 175 -15.98 -12.59 -1.21
N ILE A 176 -15.72 -13.90 -1.24
CA ILE A 176 -16.71 -14.89 -1.67
C ILE A 176 -17.73 -15.04 -0.53
N LEU A 177 -19.00 -14.82 -0.85
CA LEU A 177 -20.11 -15.01 0.09
C LEU A 177 -20.86 -16.30 -0.28
N ILE A 178 -21.10 -17.17 0.71
CA ILE A 178 -21.99 -18.32 0.62
C ILE A 178 -23.19 -17.99 1.48
N ASP A 179 -24.36 -17.81 0.86
CA ASP A 179 -25.60 -17.41 1.53
C ASP A 179 -25.45 -16.16 2.42
N GLY A 180 -24.66 -15.19 1.94
CA GLY A 180 -24.37 -13.95 2.67
C GLY A 180 -23.26 -14.06 3.71
N VAL A 181 -22.74 -15.26 3.97
CA VAL A 181 -21.66 -15.51 4.94
C VAL A 181 -20.30 -15.56 4.22
N PRO A 182 -19.26 -14.83 4.71
CA PRO A 182 -17.91 -14.91 4.14
C PRO A 182 -17.35 -16.34 4.14
N LEU A 183 -16.79 -16.79 3.01
CA LEU A 183 -16.22 -18.13 2.86
C LEU A 183 -15.20 -18.46 3.96
N GLY A 184 -14.40 -17.49 4.42
CA GLY A 184 -13.47 -17.71 5.51
C GLY A 184 -14.16 -18.09 6.84
N GLU A 185 -15.33 -17.52 7.13
CA GLU A 185 -16.13 -17.91 8.29
C GLU A 185 -16.79 -19.28 8.10
N VAL A 186 -17.23 -19.58 6.88
CA VAL A 186 -17.73 -20.92 6.52
C VAL A 186 -16.64 -21.96 6.77
N CYS A 187 -15.41 -21.73 6.29
CA CYS A 187 -14.27 -22.61 6.55
C CYS A 187 -14.01 -22.83 8.05
N GLU A 188 -14.11 -21.78 8.86
CA GLU A 188 -13.93 -21.86 10.32
C GLU A 188 -14.99 -22.76 10.97
N LYS A 189 -16.25 -22.67 10.51
CA LYS A 189 -17.33 -23.57 10.97
C LYS A 189 -17.06 -25.04 10.64
N PHE A 190 -16.32 -25.31 9.56
CA PHE A 190 -15.84 -26.64 9.17
C PHE A 190 -14.46 -26.99 9.75
N GLY A 191 -13.98 -26.25 10.75
CA GLY A 191 -12.75 -26.56 11.48
C GLY A 191 -11.45 -26.23 10.74
N PHE A 192 -11.49 -25.34 9.75
CA PHE A 192 -10.29 -24.81 9.08
C PHE A 192 -10.23 -23.30 9.19
N ASN A 193 -9.26 -22.76 9.93
CA ASN A 193 -9.02 -21.33 9.96
C ASN A 193 -8.16 -20.92 8.75
N PRO A 194 -8.64 -20.01 7.86
CA PRO A 194 -7.90 -19.57 6.68
C PRO A 194 -6.48 -19.07 6.94
N THR A 195 -6.19 -18.56 8.14
CA THR A 195 -4.86 -18.07 8.50
C THR A 195 -3.85 -19.18 8.78
N ASP A 196 -4.32 -20.40 9.04
CA ASP A 196 -3.44 -21.54 9.36
C ASP A 196 -2.65 -21.99 8.14
N ASP A 197 -3.26 -21.94 6.95
CA ASP A 197 -2.60 -22.21 5.67
C ASP A 197 -3.27 -21.45 4.51
N LEU A 198 -2.66 -20.33 4.12
CA LEU A 198 -3.14 -19.49 3.03
C LEU A 198 -3.17 -20.22 1.67
N SER A 199 -2.34 -21.24 1.48
CA SER A 199 -2.29 -22.01 0.24
C SER A 199 -3.48 -22.97 0.13
N ILE A 200 -3.85 -23.62 1.24
CA ILE A 200 -5.07 -24.43 1.35
C ILE A 200 -6.30 -23.55 1.14
N TYR A 201 -6.36 -22.39 1.81
CA TYR A 201 -7.47 -21.46 1.65
C TYR A 201 -7.62 -20.97 0.20
N ARG A 202 -6.51 -20.67 -0.50
CA ARG A 202 -6.55 -20.31 -1.92
C ARG A 202 -7.21 -21.39 -2.77
N ARG A 203 -6.82 -22.67 -2.61
CA ARG A 203 -7.41 -23.79 -3.34
C ARG A 203 -8.90 -23.94 -3.10
N ILE A 204 -9.32 -23.85 -1.83
CA ILE A 204 -10.73 -23.86 -1.45
C ILE A 204 -11.47 -22.72 -2.17
N SER A 205 -10.93 -21.50 -2.09
CA SER A 205 -11.53 -20.32 -2.71
C SER A 205 -11.65 -20.44 -4.24
N GLU A 206 -10.67 -21.04 -4.91
CA GLU A 206 -10.69 -21.24 -6.37
C GLU A 206 -11.76 -22.25 -6.79
N ARG A 207 -11.86 -23.39 -6.09
CA ARG A 207 -12.90 -24.39 -6.36
C ARG A 207 -14.30 -23.84 -6.14
N VAL A 208 -14.50 -23.09 -5.05
CA VAL A 208 -15.77 -22.43 -4.75
C VAL A 208 -16.12 -21.40 -5.83
N ARG A 209 -15.18 -20.53 -6.23
CA ARG A 209 -15.40 -19.56 -7.33
C ARG A 209 -15.78 -20.26 -8.63
N TYR A 210 -15.08 -21.33 -8.98
CA TYR A 210 -15.36 -22.08 -10.20
C TYR A 210 -16.77 -22.70 -10.17
N ARG A 211 -17.16 -23.27 -9.04
CA ARG A 211 -18.50 -23.84 -8.85
C ARG A 211 -19.59 -22.78 -9.02
N ILE A 212 -19.44 -21.63 -8.38
CA ILE A 212 -20.38 -20.50 -8.52
C ILE A 212 -20.39 -19.99 -9.96
N GLY A 213 -19.23 -19.77 -10.57
CA GLY A 213 -19.10 -19.26 -11.94
C GLY A 213 -19.65 -20.20 -13.01
N SER A 214 -19.75 -21.51 -12.72
CA SER A 214 -20.39 -22.51 -13.59
C SER A 214 -21.89 -22.70 -13.28
N GLY A 215 -22.48 -21.89 -12.39
CA GLY A 215 -23.88 -21.99 -11.99
C GLY A 215 -24.18 -23.17 -11.05
N GLY A 216 -23.16 -23.81 -10.50
CA GLY A 216 -23.31 -24.95 -9.61
C GLY A 216 -23.66 -24.54 -8.18
N LEU A 217 -24.51 -25.34 -7.52
CA LEU A 217 -24.83 -25.18 -6.10
C LEU A 217 -23.59 -25.43 -5.23
N VAL A 218 -23.42 -24.60 -4.20
CA VAL A 218 -22.41 -24.73 -3.13
C VAL A 218 -23.13 -25.16 -1.86
N ASP A 219 -23.37 -26.46 -1.72
CA ASP A 219 -24.00 -27.04 -0.53
C ASP A 219 -22.96 -27.51 0.50
N VAL A 220 -23.46 -27.97 1.66
CA VAL A 220 -22.63 -28.47 2.77
C VAL A 220 -21.71 -29.61 2.31
N ALA A 221 -22.24 -30.56 1.53
CA ALA A 221 -21.48 -31.71 1.06
C ALA A 221 -20.30 -31.29 0.17
N PHE A 222 -20.52 -30.36 -0.76
CA PHE A 222 -19.47 -29.81 -1.60
C PHE A 222 -18.40 -29.07 -0.78
N LEU A 223 -18.80 -28.31 0.23
CA LEU A 223 -17.87 -27.57 1.10
C LEU A 223 -17.01 -28.52 1.93
N GLU A 224 -17.61 -29.55 2.55
CA GLU A 224 -16.89 -30.57 3.30
C GLU A 224 -15.87 -31.31 2.43
N GLU A 225 -16.29 -31.75 1.24
CA GLU A 225 -15.42 -32.44 0.29
C GLU A 225 -14.28 -31.53 -0.18
N THR A 226 -14.58 -30.27 -0.49
CA THR A 226 -13.60 -29.28 -0.95
C THR A 226 -12.56 -28.99 0.13
N ILE A 227 -12.98 -28.80 1.38
CA ILE A 227 -12.06 -28.55 2.50
C ILE A 227 -11.23 -29.80 2.80
N LYS A 228 -11.85 -30.99 2.85
CA LYS A 228 -11.17 -32.27 3.10
C LYS A 228 -10.12 -32.56 2.02
N SER A 229 -10.47 -32.47 0.74
CA SER A 229 -9.55 -32.72 -0.37
C SER A 229 -8.43 -31.68 -0.48
N ALA A 230 -8.70 -30.41 -0.14
CA ALA A 230 -7.68 -29.38 -0.09
C ALA A 230 -6.62 -29.63 1.00
N ARG A 231 -6.96 -30.35 2.09
CA ARG A 231 -6.03 -30.77 3.15
C ARG A 231 -5.22 -32.02 2.80
N ILE A 232 -5.81 -32.95 2.04
CA ILE A 232 -5.19 -34.23 1.68
C ILE A 232 -4.20 -34.08 0.52
N THR A 233 -4.40 -33.09 -0.35
CA THR A 233 -3.51 -32.88 -1.50
C THR A 233 -2.16 -32.30 -1.03
N PRO A 234 -1.05 -33.05 -1.07
CA PRO A 234 0.24 -32.54 -0.61
C PRO A 234 0.66 -31.36 -1.46
N VAL A 235 1.29 -30.35 -0.83
CA VAL A 235 1.99 -29.29 -1.55
C VAL A 235 3.23 -29.92 -2.19
N THR A 236 3.08 -30.55 -3.34
CA THR A 236 4.21 -30.73 -4.24
C THR A 236 4.48 -29.39 -4.88
N ALA A 237 5.16 -28.52 -4.13
CA ALA A 237 5.91 -27.41 -4.72
C ALA A 237 7.08 -28.00 -5.52
N VAL A 238 6.79 -28.70 -6.61
CA VAL A 238 7.75 -28.90 -7.67
C VAL A 238 7.52 -27.74 -8.60
N SER A 239 8.10 -26.58 -8.28
CA SER A 239 8.49 -25.69 -9.37
C SER A 239 9.45 -26.52 -10.23
N LYS A 240 8.93 -27.14 -11.30
CA LYS A 240 9.83 -27.73 -12.30
C LYS A 240 10.75 -26.56 -12.69
N PRO A 241 12.08 -26.66 -12.47
CA PRO A 241 12.97 -25.62 -12.92
C PRO A 241 12.65 -25.39 -14.39
N ARG A 242 12.26 -24.17 -14.75
CA ARG A 242 11.93 -23.84 -16.12
C ARG A 242 13.18 -24.15 -16.94
N ALA A 243 13.16 -25.23 -17.71
CA ALA A 243 14.30 -25.64 -18.51
C ALA A 243 14.77 -24.42 -19.31
N LYS A 244 16.07 -24.10 -19.25
CA LYS A 244 16.64 -23.00 -20.05
C LYS A 244 16.26 -23.27 -21.50
N ARG A 245 15.55 -22.33 -22.13
CA ARG A 245 15.13 -22.47 -23.53
C ARG A 245 16.39 -22.63 -24.37
N GLN A 246 16.49 -23.73 -25.11
CA GLN A 246 17.60 -23.95 -26.02
C GLN A 246 17.61 -22.86 -27.11
N PRO A 247 18.79 -22.41 -27.57
CA PRO A 247 18.89 -21.50 -28.70
C PRO A 247 18.24 -22.12 -29.95
N VAL A 248 17.54 -21.32 -30.73
CA VAL A 248 17.03 -21.76 -32.04
C VAL A 248 18.22 -21.88 -32.98
N VAL A 249 18.39 -23.03 -33.61
CA VAL A 249 19.48 -23.32 -34.55
C VAL A 249 18.89 -23.65 -35.92
N VAL A 250 19.42 -23.02 -36.97
CA VAL A 250 19.06 -23.26 -38.37
C VAL A 250 20.33 -23.53 -39.14
N CYS A 251 20.41 -24.68 -39.82
CA CYS A 251 21.60 -25.13 -40.57
C CYS A 251 22.90 -25.06 -39.75
N GLY A 252 22.86 -25.44 -38.45
CA GLY A 252 24.03 -25.44 -37.56
C GLY A 252 24.43 -24.07 -36.99
N ARG A 253 23.69 -23.00 -37.32
CA ARG A 253 23.96 -21.63 -36.84
C ARG A 253 22.86 -21.15 -35.91
N THR A 254 23.21 -20.41 -34.86
CA THR A 254 22.17 -19.89 -33.95
C THR A 254 21.39 -18.76 -34.63
N LEU A 255 20.11 -18.62 -34.27
CA LEU A 255 19.28 -17.53 -34.77
C LEU A 255 19.91 -16.16 -34.46
N ARG A 256 20.63 -16.02 -33.35
CA ARG A 256 21.32 -14.76 -33.04
C ARG A 256 22.41 -14.46 -34.06
N ASP A 257 23.27 -15.44 -34.37
CA ASP A 257 24.36 -15.27 -35.35
C ASP A 257 23.81 -14.93 -36.75
N ILE A 258 22.70 -15.56 -37.14
CA ILE A 258 22.04 -15.29 -38.43
C ILE A 258 21.48 -13.86 -38.46
N LEU A 259 20.94 -13.37 -37.35
CA LEU A 259 20.40 -12.02 -37.25
C LEU A 259 21.49 -10.95 -37.12
N ASP A 260 22.65 -11.27 -36.54
CA ASP A 260 23.79 -10.36 -36.47
C ASP A 260 24.33 -9.99 -37.86
N GLU A 261 24.30 -10.93 -38.81
CA GLU A 261 24.71 -10.67 -40.21
C GLU A 261 23.83 -9.67 -40.95
N VAL A 262 22.57 -9.53 -40.53
CA VAL A 262 21.63 -8.54 -41.06
C VAL A 262 21.45 -7.35 -40.11
N GLY A 263 22.32 -7.24 -39.09
CA GLY A 263 22.37 -6.11 -38.15
C GLY A 263 21.27 -6.07 -37.09
N PHE A 264 20.63 -7.21 -36.80
CA PHE A 264 19.50 -7.32 -35.85
C PHE A 264 19.71 -8.30 -34.70
N GLY A 265 20.89 -8.89 -34.47
CA GLY A 265 21.04 -9.93 -33.43
C GLY A 265 20.88 -9.43 -31.98
N GLY A 266 21.01 -8.12 -31.75
CA GLY A 266 20.63 -7.46 -30.49
C GLY A 266 19.14 -7.07 -30.37
N ASN A 267 18.36 -7.12 -31.46
CA ASN A 267 16.99 -6.63 -31.49
C ASN A 267 15.99 -7.72 -31.05
N LYS A 268 15.47 -7.58 -29.82
CA LYS A 268 14.54 -8.57 -29.21
C LYS A 268 13.24 -8.75 -30.01
N ALA A 269 12.72 -7.70 -30.62
CA ALA A 269 11.46 -7.76 -31.36
C ALA A 269 11.64 -8.57 -32.66
N VAL A 270 12.71 -8.31 -33.40
CA VAL A 270 13.08 -9.08 -34.60
C VAL A 270 13.36 -10.53 -34.22
N TYR A 271 14.13 -10.77 -33.16
CA TYR A 271 14.45 -12.12 -32.68
C TYR A 271 13.19 -12.94 -32.36
N ASN A 272 12.26 -12.39 -31.58
CA ASN A 272 11.05 -13.10 -31.16
C ASN A 272 10.11 -13.37 -32.34
N SER A 273 9.96 -12.41 -33.25
CA SER A 273 9.14 -12.55 -34.46
C SER A 273 9.69 -13.65 -35.38
N THR A 274 10.98 -13.59 -35.70
CA THR A 274 11.64 -14.58 -36.56
C THR A 274 11.60 -15.97 -35.94
N ARG A 275 11.83 -16.08 -34.62
CA ARG A 275 11.68 -17.34 -33.88
C ARG A 275 10.26 -17.91 -33.96
N MET A 276 9.23 -17.08 -33.80
CA MET A 276 7.83 -17.50 -33.93
C MET A 276 7.54 -18.02 -35.34
N ARG A 277 8.09 -17.35 -36.36
CA ARG A 277 7.91 -17.76 -37.76
C ARG A 277 8.59 -19.08 -38.08
N ILE A 278 9.82 -19.29 -37.60
CA ILE A 278 10.50 -20.60 -37.69
C ILE A 278 9.64 -21.69 -37.04
N SER A 279 9.15 -21.46 -35.82
CA SER A 279 8.29 -22.43 -35.11
C SER A 279 7.00 -22.72 -35.86
N TYR A 280 6.38 -21.69 -36.46
CA TYR A 280 5.16 -21.85 -37.25
C TYR A 280 5.40 -22.75 -38.46
N HIS A 281 6.46 -22.51 -39.24
CA HIS A 281 6.77 -23.32 -40.42
C HIS A 281 7.13 -24.77 -40.06
N LEU A 282 7.90 -24.98 -38.98
CA LEU A 282 8.21 -26.34 -38.49
C LEU A 282 6.94 -27.09 -38.05
N ASN A 283 6.02 -26.42 -37.37
CA ASN A 283 4.74 -27.03 -36.94
C ASN A 283 3.83 -27.38 -38.13
N GLN A 284 3.98 -26.69 -39.26
CA GLN A 284 3.29 -27.00 -40.52
C GLN A 284 4.01 -28.09 -41.34
N GLY A 285 5.04 -28.73 -40.79
CA GLY A 285 5.78 -29.81 -41.46
C GLY A 285 6.77 -29.35 -42.53
N VAL A 286 7.07 -28.05 -42.62
CA VAL A 286 8.06 -27.53 -43.58
C VAL A 286 9.45 -27.97 -43.16
N THR A 287 10.14 -28.72 -44.02
CA THR A 287 11.54 -29.13 -43.86
C THR A 287 12.47 -28.23 -44.69
N GLY A 288 13.74 -28.14 -44.30
CA GLY A 288 14.75 -27.42 -45.10
C GLY A 288 14.71 -25.88 -44.99
N ILE A 289 14.31 -25.33 -43.85
CA ILE A 289 14.42 -23.88 -43.59
C ILE A 289 15.89 -23.47 -43.74
N SER A 290 16.18 -22.62 -44.73
CA SER A 290 17.54 -22.13 -45.01
C SER A 290 17.87 -20.87 -44.22
N VAL A 291 19.17 -20.61 -44.04
CA VAL A 291 19.65 -19.36 -43.42
C VAL A 291 19.12 -18.13 -44.17
N GLU A 292 19.07 -18.18 -45.50
CA GLU A 292 18.61 -17.05 -46.32
C GLU A 292 17.13 -16.74 -46.12
N MET A 293 16.31 -17.79 -45.94
CA MET A 293 14.89 -17.64 -45.64
C MET A 293 14.67 -16.95 -44.28
N VAL A 294 15.47 -17.31 -43.28
CA VAL A 294 15.45 -16.70 -41.94
C VAL A 294 15.88 -15.24 -41.98
N ARG A 295 16.94 -14.90 -42.73
CA ARG A 295 17.38 -13.52 -42.96
C ARG A 295 16.28 -12.70 -43.63
N SER A 296 15.68 -13.23 -44.69
CA SER A 296 14.59 -12.57 -45.42
C SER A 296 13.40 -12.28 -44.52
N TRP A 297 13.00 -13.22 -43.66
CA TRP A 297 11.92 -13.00 -42.69
C TRP A 297 12.24 -11.89 -41.68
N ALA A 298 13.48 -11.86 -41.18
CA ALA A 298 13.92 -10.84 -40.24
C ALA A 298 13.94 -9.44 -40.87
N VAL A 299 14.50 -9.31 -42.07
CA VAL A 299 14.58 -8.06 -42.83
C VAL A 299 13.18 -7.57 -43.21
N ASN A 300 12.29 -8.47 -43.67
CA ASN A 300 10.91 -8.11 -43.99
C ASN A 300 10.16 -7.60 -42.76
N TYR A 301 10.27 -8.31 -41.63
CA TYR A 301 9.68 -7.86 -40.36
C TYR A 301 10.23 -6.50 -39.92
N ALA A 302 11.53 -6.27 -40.02
CA ALA A 302 12.16 -4.99 -39.69
C ALA A 302 11.65 -3.85 -40.60
N ASN A 303 11.61 -4.08 -41.92
CA ASN A 303 11.16 -3.10 -42.91
C ASN A 303 9.70 -2.69 -42.69
N THR A 304 8.81 -3.65 -42.43
CA THR A 304 7.39 -3.36 -42.14
C THR A 304 7.17 -2.55 -40.86
N ARG A 305 8.19 -2.46 -40.00
CA ARG A 305 8.15 -1.75 -38.72
C ARG A 305 9.13 -0.57 -38.65
N GLY A 306 9.76 -0.22 -39.77
CA GLY A 306 10.73 0.89 -39.83
C GLY A 306 11.97 0.69 -38.95
N LEU A 307 12.32 -0.55 -38.59
CA LEU A 307 13.46 -0.84 -37.73
C LEU A 307 14.76 -0.80 -38.54
N GLN A 308 15.73 -0.02 -38.07
CA GLN A 308 17.04 0.12 -38.73
C GLN A 308 18.07 -0.87 -38.15
N PRO A 309 18.95 -1.47 -38.99
CA PRO A 309 20.08 -2.28 -38.52
C PRO A 309 20.97 -1.49 -37.55
N GLY A 310 21.36 -2.11 -36.44
CA GLY A 310 22.27 -1.49 -35.45
C GLY A 310 21.65 -0.39 -34.57
N ALA A 311 20.34 -0.13 -34.65
CA ALA A 311 19.69 0.83 -33.77
C ALA A 311 19.78 0.39 -32.28
N PRO A 312 20.21 1.27 -31.36
CA PRO A 312 20.27 0.94 -29.94
C PRO A 312 18.88 0.59 -29.42
N VAL A 313 18.81 -0.47 -28.61
CA VAL A 313 17.59 -0.89 -27.93
C VAL A 313 17.18 0.24 -26.99
N SER A 314 16.17 1.02 -27.37
CA SER A 314 15.48 1.91 -26.43
C SER A 314 14.97 1.04 -25.30
N GLY A 315 15.57 1.20 -24.11
CA GLY A 315 15.10 0.55 -22.90
C GLY A 315 13.71 1.08 -22.57
N ASP A 316 12.72 0.18 -22.60
CA ASP A 316 11.37 0.47 -22.14
C ASP A 316 11.39 0.89 -20.67
N SER A 317 10.71 2.02 -20.42
CA SER A 317 10.18 2.44 -19.12
C SER A 317 8.99 1.58 -18.71
#